data_AF-A0A8E5JGX0-F1
#
_entry.id   AF-A0A8E5JGX0-F1
#
_cell.length_a   1.000
_cell.length_b   1.000
_cell.length_c   1.000
_cell.angle_alpha   90.00
_cell.angle_beta   90.00
_cell.angle_gamma   90.00
#
_symmetry.space_group_name_H-M   'P 1'
#
loop_
_entity.id
_entity.type
_entity.pdbx_description
1 polymer ?
#
loop_
_entity_poly.entity_id
_entity_poly.type
_entity_poly.pdbx_seq_one_letter_code
_entity_poly.pdbx_strand_id
1 'polypeptide(L)'
;MTIAIVIGTHGWAAEQLLKTAEMLLGEQENVGWIDFVPGENAETLIEKYNAQLAKLDTSKGVLFLVDTWGGSPFNAASRIVVDKERYEVIAGVNIPMLVETFMARDDDPSFDELVALAVETGREGVKALKAKPVEKAAPAPVAAAPKAATPAKPMGPNDYMVIGLARIDDRLIHGQVATRWTKETNVSRIIVVSDEVAADTVRKTLLTQVAPPGVTAHVVDVAKMIRVYNNPKYAGERVMLLFTNPTDVERIVEGGVKVTSVNIGGMAYRQGKTQVNNAVSVDEKDIEAFKKLNERGIELEVRKVSTDPKLKMMDLIAKVAK
;
A
#
# COMPACT_ATOMS: atom_id res chain seq x y z
N MET A 1 -11.66 -9.28 -18.69
CA MET A 1 -12.88 -8.65 -18.14
C MET A 1 -12.99 -9.01 -16.67
N THR A 2 -13.33 -8.04 -15.83
CA THR A 2 -13.30 -8.11 -14.36
C THR A 2 -14.73 -8.13 -13.79
N ILE A 3 -14.89 -8.39 -12.49
CA ILE A 3 -16.19 -8.27 -11.81
C ILE A 3 -16.69 -6.82 -11.91
N ALA A 4 -17.95 -6.62 -12.32
CA ALA A 4 -18.54 -5.28 -12.42
C ALA A 4 -18.82 -4.73 -11.02
N ILE A 5 -18.48 -3.46 -10.79
CA ILE A 5 -18.73 -2.77 -9.52
C ILE A 5 -19.71 -1.64 -9.76
N VAL A 6 -20.74 -1.52 -8.92
CA VAL A 6 -21.68 -0.39 -8.97
C VAL A 6 -21.77 0.30 -7.61
N ILE A 7 -21.42 1.59 -7.58
CA ILE A 7 -21.46 2.39 -6.35
C ILE A 7 -22.80 3.13 -6.29
N GLY A 8 -23.55 2.99 -5.20
CA GLY A 8 -24.87 3.62 -5.05
C GLY A 8 -25.04 4.33 -3.71
N THR A 9 -25.27 5.64 -3.71
CA THR A 9 -25.35 6.42 -2.46
C THR A 9 -26.47 7.44 -2.48
N HIS A 10 -26.89 7.91 -1.31
CA HIS A 10 -27.68 9.14 -1.17
C HIS A 10 -26.84 10.37 -1.56
N GLY A 11 -27.50 11.35 -2.18
CA GLY A 11 -26.85 12.56 -2.67
C GLY A 11 -25.80 12.29 -3.75
N TRP A 12 -24.88 13.23 -3.91
CA TRP A 12 -23.84 13.23 -4.96
C TRP A 12 -22.52 12.59 -4.52
N ALA A 13 -22.59 11.54 -3.70
CA ALA A 13 -21.40 10.92 -3.13
C ALA A 13 -20.84 9.77 -3.99
N ALA A 14 -21.64 9.08 -4.81
CA ALA A 14 -21.19 7.86 -5.48
C ALA A 14 -20.12 8.18 -6.52
N GLU A 15 -20.36 9.20 -7.35
CA GLU A 15 -19.36 9.67 -8.32
C GLU A 15 -18.08 10.15 -7.62
N GLN A 16 -18.21 10.87 -6.51
CA GLN A 16 -17.06 11.46 -5.81
C GLN A 16 -16.23 10.42 -5.06
N LEU A 17 -16.87 9.37 -4.54
CA LEU A 17 -16.19 8.21 -3.97
C LEU A 17 -15.36 7.48 -5.04
N LEU A 18 -15.92 7.28 -6.24
CA LEU A 18 -15.19 6.72 -7.38
C LEU A 18 -13.99 7.60 -7.75
N LYS A 19 -14.20 8.89 -7.98
CA LYS A 19 -13.13 9.85 -8.31
C LYS A 19 -12.03 9.87 -7.26
N THR A 20 -12.37 9.76 -5.98
CA THR A 20 -11.37 9.69 -4.89
C THR A 20 -10.54 8.41 -4.97
N ALA A 21 -11.16 7.27 -5.26
CA ALA A 21 -10.43 6.02 -5.47
C ALA A 21 -9.55 6.09 -6.73
N GLU A 22 -10.03 6.69 -7.81
CA GLU A 22 -9.28 6.90 -9.05
C GLU A 22 -8.09 7.85 -8.89
N MET A 23 -8.19 8.86 -8.03
CA MET A 23 -7.04 9.68 -7.67
C MET A 23 -5.90 8.87 -7.03
N LEU A 24 -6.23 7.76 -6.35
CA LEU A 24 -5.24 6.91 -5.66
C LEU A 24 -4.71 5.78 -6.54
N LEU A 25 -5.50 5.31 -7.51
CA LEU A 25 -5.23 4.10 -8.29
C LEU A 25 -5.10 4.33 -9.79
N GLY A 26 -5.54 5.48 -10.31
CA GLY A 26 -5.83 5.71 -11.72
C GLY A 26 -7.29 5.39 -12.07
N GLU A 27 -7.71 5.79 -13.26
CA GLU A 27 -9.04 5.54 -13.81
C GLU A 27 -9.44 4.06 -13.73
N GLN A 28 -10.70 3.77 -13.40
CA GLN A 28 -11.20 2.42 -13.19
C GLN A 28 -12.21 2.00 -14.26
N GLU A 29 -11.94 0.86 -14.91
CA GLU A 29 -12.86 0.28 -15.90
C GLU A 29 -13.90 -0.65 -15.25
N ASN A 30 -14.98 -0.91 -15.98
CA ASN A 30 -16.09 -1.77 -15.56
C ASN A 30 -16.69 -1.37 -14.20
N VAL A 31 -16.82 -0.06 -13.97
CA VAL A 31 -17.43 0.53 -12.77
C VAL A 31 -18.57 1.47 -13.16
N GLY A 32 -19.71 1.34 -12.49
CA GLY A 32 -20.82 2.28 -12.57
C GLY A 32 -21.04 3.02 -11.25
N TRP A 33 -21.67 4.18 -11.30
CA TRP A 33 -22.07 4.91 -10.10
C TRP A 33 -23.48 5.50 -10.25
N ILE A 34 -24.15 5.67 -9.11
CA ILE A 34 -25.51 6.19 -9.03
C ILE A 34 -25.67 7.08 -7.80
N ASP A 35 -26.03 8.31 -8.08
CA ASP A 35 -26.48 9.27 -7.08
C ASP A 35 -28.00 9.20 -6.93
N PHE A 36 -28.46 9.00 -5.70
CA PHE A 36 -29.86 9.09 -5.31
C PHE A 36 -30.16 10.50 -4.80
N VAL A 37 -30.79 11.33 -5.63
CA VAL A 37 -30.97 12.77 -5.36
C VAL A 37 -32.39 13.12 -4.91
N PRO A 38 -32.62 14.28 -4.28
CA PRO A 38 -33.95 14.68 -3.81
C PRO A 38 -35.00 14.63 -4.92
N GLY A 39 -36.16 14.03 -4.63
CA GLY A 39 -37.28 13.87 -5.58
C GLY A 39 -37.33 12.51 -6.27
N GLU A 40 -36.29 11.69 -6.13
CA GLU A 40 -36.26 10.34 -6.67
C GLU A 40 -36.84 9.30 -5.71
N ASN A 41 -37.20 8.14 -6.25
CA ASN A 41 -37.73 7.02 -5.49
C ASN A 41 -36.99 5.70 -5.81
N ALA A 42 -37.42 4.61 -5.17
CA ALA A 42 -36.80 3.29 -5.36
C ALA A 42 -36.93 2.74 -6.79
N GLU A 43 -38.00 3.06 -7.51
CA GLU A 43 -38.19 2.61 -8.90
C GLU A 43 -37.21 3.33 -9.83
N THR A 44 -37.06 4.65 -9.67
CA THR A 44 -36.03 5.44 -10.37
C THR A 44 -34.63 4.89 -10.14
N LEU A 45 -34.32 4.45 -8.91
CA LEU A 45 -33.03 3.83 -8.61
C LEU A 45 -32.83 2.50 -9.34
N ILE A 46 -33.86 1.65 -9.39
CA ILE A 46 -33.79 0.37 -10.12
C ILE A 46 -33.56 0.62 -11.61
N GLU A 47 -34.25 1.61 -12.20
CA GLU A 47 -34.06 2.00 -13.60
C GLU A 47 -32.62 2.47 -13.85
N LYS A 48 -32.08 3.34 -12.99
CA LYS A 48 -30.70 3.80 -13.08
C LYS A 48 -29.70 2.65 -12.93
N TYR A 49 -29.92 1.73 -11.98
CA TYR A 49 -29.08 0.54 -11.82
C TYR A 49 -29.07 -0.30 -13.08
N ASN A 50 -30.24 -0.64 -13.63
CA ASN A 50 -30.32 -1.41 -14.87
C ASN A 50 -29.65 -0.67 -16.05
N ALA A 51 -29.79 0.66 -16.13
CA ALA A 51 -29.14 1.47 -17.15
C ALA A 51 -27.60 1.49 -17.03
N GLN A 52 -27.06 1.44 -15.79
CA GLN A 52 -25.62 1.25 -15.58
C GLN A 52 -25.19 -0.16 -15.95
N LEU A 53 -25.89 -1.20 -15.47
CA LEU A 53 -25.56 -2.59 -15.75
C LEU A 53 -25.55 -2.91 -17.25
N ALA A 54 -26.42 -2.30 -18.04
CA ALA A 54 -26.44 -2.46 -19.49
C ALA A 54 -25.16 -1.95 -20.20
N LYS A 55 -24.36 -1.12 -19.53
CA LYS A 55 -23.09 -0.58 -20.04
C LYS A 55 -21.86 -1.34 -19.52
N LEU A 56 -22.05 -2.21 -18.54
CA LEU A 56 -20.98 -2.95 -17.86
C LEU A 56 -20.91 -4.40 -18.36
N ASP A 57 -19.72 -4.99 -18.31
CA ASP A 57 -19.58 -6.43 -18.47
C ASP A 57 -19.90 -7.11 -17.13
N THR A 58 -21.03 -7.80 -17.10
CA THR A 58 -21.55 -8.50 -15.92
C THR A 58 -21.27 -10.00 -15.93
N SER A 59 -20.50 -10.51 -16.90
CA SER A 59 -20.24 -11.95 -17.09
C SER A 59 -19.53 -12.63 -15.93
N LYS A 60 -18.72 -11.88 -15.16
CA LYS A 60 -18.04 -12.36 -13.94
C LYS A 60 -18.80 -12.06 -12.63
N GLY A 61 -19.99 -11.46 -12.72
CA GLY A 61 -20.79 -11.05 -11.57
C GLY A 61 -20.80 -9.54 -11.35
N VAL A 62 -21.64 -9.10 -10.40
CA VAL A 62 -21.85 -7.70 -10.05
C VAL A 62 -21.81 -7.49 -8.55
N LEU A 63 -20.95 -6.60 -8.09
CA LEU A 63 -20.88 -6.18 -6.71
C LEU A 63 -21.42 -4.75 -6.56
N PHE A 64 -22.52 -4.60 -5.83
CA PHE A 64 -23.05 -3.31 -5.43
C PHE A 64 -22.40 -2.84 -4.12
N LEU A 65 -21.83 -1.64 -4.13
CA LEU A 65 -21.25 -0.99 -2.95
C LEU A 65 -22.10 0.23 -2.61
N VAL A 66 -22.87 0.14 -1.53
CA VAL A 66 -23.84 1.16 -1.13
C VAL A 66 -23.48 1.82 0.19
N ASP A 67 -24.02 3.02 0.44
CA ASP A 67 -23.70 3.80 1.63
C ASP A 67 -24.26 3.21 2.93
N THR A 68 -25.53 2.81 2.92
CA THR A 68 -26.32 2.59 4.14
C THR A 68 -27.15 1.31 4.05
N TRP A 69 -27.03 0.45 5.06
CA TRP A 69 -27.84 -0.77 5.16
C TRP A 69 -29.31 -0.40 5.33
N GLY A 70 -30.19 -0.99 4.53
CA GLY A 70 -31.62 -0.70 4.53
C GLY A 70 -32.02 0.65 3.92
N GLY A 71 -31.06 1.44 3.40
CA GLY A 71 -31.33 2.68 2.68
C GLY A 71 -31.92 2.46 1.27
N SER A 72 -32.37 3.53 0.60
CA SER A 72 -32.96 3.42 -0.75
C SER A 72 -32.02 2.80 -1.79
N PRO A 73 -30.72 3.18 -1.88
CA PRO A 73 -29.76 2.52 -2.76
C PRO A 73 -29.60 1.02 -2.45
N PHE A 74 -29.55 0.65 -1.17
CA PHE A 74 -29.45 -0.74 -0.71
C PHE A 74 -30.69 -1.54 -1.08
N ASN A 75 -31.88 -1.01 -0.82
CA ASN A 75 -33.15 -1.72 -1.08
C ASN A 75 -33.37 -1.91 -2.59
N ALA A 76 -33.04 -0.92 -3.41
CA ALA A 76 -33.11 -1.02 -4.86
C ALA A 76 -32.12 -2.04 -5.41
N ALA A 77 -30.85 -2.00 -4.97
CA ALA A 77 -29.85 -3.00 -5.35
C ALA A 77 -30.24 -4.41 -4.89
N SER A 78 -30.76 -4.54 -3.66
CA SER A 78 -31.21 -5.81 -3.09
C SER A 78 -32.27 -6.48 -3.95
N ARG A 79 -33.20 -5.70 -4.55
CA ARG A 79 -34.23 -6.23 -5.48
C ARG A 79 -33.64 -6.74 -6.79
N ILE A 80 -32.49 -6.21 -7.22
CA ILE A 80 -31.82 -6.60 -8.47
C ILE A 80 -31.01 -7.89 -8.28
N VAL A 81 -30.42 -8.07 -7.10
CA VAL A 81 -29.59 -9.26 -6.82
C VAL A 81 -30.41 -10.50 -6.48
N VAL A 82 -31.69 -10.35 -6.13
CA VAL A 82 -32.58 -11.50 -5.90
C VAL A 82 -32.53 -12.45 -7.09
N ASP A 83 -32.37 -13.75 -6.81
CA ASP A 83 -32.33 -14.83 -7.80
C ASP A 83 -31.20 -14.74 -8.85
N LYS A 84 -30.16 -13.92 -8.60
CA LYS A 84 -28.96 -13.86 -9.44
C LYS A 84 -27.75 -14.42 -8.74
N GLU A 85 -27.14 -15.44 -9.35
CA GLU A 85 -25.84 -15.93 -8.90
C GLU A 85 -24.75 -14.88 -9.17
N ARG A 86 -23.82 -14.73 -8.22
CA ARG A 86 -22.70 -13.76 -8.29
C ARG A 86 -23.15 -12.30 -8.40
N TYR A 87 -24.23 -11.97 -7.71
CA TYR A 87 -24.72 -10.61 -7.52
C TYR A 87 -24.87 -10.37 -6.02
N GLU A 88 -24.15 -9.38 -5.47
CA GLU A 88 -24.18 -9.11 -4.04
C GLU A 88 -24.19 -7.61 -3.72
N VAL A 89 -24.71 -7.27 -2.54
CA VAL A 89 -24.81 -5.89 -2.04
C VAL A 89 -24.06 -5.77 -0.73
N ILE A 90 -23.04 -4.91 -0.68
CA ILE A 90 -22.32 -4.53 0.53
C ILE A 90 -22.68 -3.09 0.88
N ALA A 91 -23.08 -2.85 2.13
CA ALA A 91 -23.33 -1.51 2.64
C ALA A 91 -22.12 -0.97 3.44
N GLY A 92 -22.05 0.36 3.57
CA GLY A 92 -20.97 1.04 4.29
C GLY A 92 -19.77 1.36 3.41
N VAL A 93 -19.98 1.57 2.10
CA VAL A 93 -18.90 1.89 1.16
C VAL A 93 -18.04 3.05 1.68
N ASN A 94 -16.73 2.84 1.65
CA ASN A 94 -15.73 3.82 2.07
C ASN A 94 -14.46 3.70 1.21
N ILE A 95 -13.55 4.67 1.32
CA ILE A 95 -12.35 4.72 0.48
C ILE A 95 -11.43 3.49 0.67
N PRO A 96 -11.13 3.02 1.90
CA PRO A 96 -10.38 1.78 2.09
C PRO A 96 -10.99 0.56 1.37
N MET A 97 -12.31 0.37 1.49
CA MET A 97 -13.03 -0.69 0.78
C MET A 97 -12.85 -0.58 -0.73
N LEU A 98 -13.08 0.61 -1.30
CA LEU A 98 -12.97 0.83 -2.75
C LEU A 98 -11.55 0.57 -3.26
N VAL A 99 -10.54 1.11 -2.57
CA VAL A 99 -9.15 0.96 -2.96
C VAL A 99 -8.74 -0.52 -2.99
N GLU A 100 -9.05 -1.26 -1.94
CA GLU A 100 -8.66 -2.67 -1.85
C GLU A 100 -9.47 -3.56 -2.79
N THR A 101 -10.77 -3.29 -2.94
CA THR A 101 -11.62 -4.02 -3.89
C THR A 101 -11.12 -3.85 -5.31
N PHE A 102 -10.79 -2.62 -5.74
CA PHE A 102 -10.26 -2.39 -7.08
C PHE A 102 -8.89 -3.04 -7.28
N MET A 103 -7.99 -2.92 -6.31
CA MET A 103 -6.67 -3.54 -6.41
C MET A 103 -6.74 -5.07 -6.49
N ALA A 104 -7.57 -5.71 -5.68
CA ALA A 104 -7.71 -7.16 -5.72
C ALA A 104 -8.45 -7.64 -6.97
N ARG A 105 -9.43 -6.87 -7.47
CA ARG A 105 -10.15 -7.19 -8.70
C ARG A 105 -9.22 -7.36 -9.91
N ASP A 106 -8.12 -6.63 -9.96
CA ASP A 106 -7.10 -6.73 -11.03
C ASP A 106 -6.33 -8.07 -11.00
N ASP A 107 -6.32 -8.77 -9.86
CA ASP A 107 -5.69 -10.09 -9.70
C ASP A 107 -6.62 -11.27 -10.07
N ASP A 108 -7.78 -10.98 -10.69
CA ASP A 108 -8.81 -11.96 -11.10
C ASP A 108 -9.27 -12.94 -9.99
N PRO A 109 -9.74 -12.44 -8.83
CA PRO A 109 -10.21 -13.27 -7.73
C PRO A 109 -11.55 -13.94 -8.08
N SER A 110 -11.92 -14.97 -7.32
CA SER A 110 -13.31 -15.43 -7.34
C SER A 110 -14.25 -14.35 -6.81
N PHE A 111 -15.53 -14.44 -7.18
CA PHE A 111 -16.54 -13.47 -6.75
C PHE A 111 -16.62 -13.40 -5.22
N ASP A 112 -16.73 -14.55 -4.55
CA ASP A 112 -16.86 -14.65 -3.09
C ASP A 112 -15.61 -14.11 -2.35
N GLU A 113 -14.41 -14.34 -2.91
CA GLU A 113 -13.17 -13.77 -2.36
C GLU A 113 -13.17 -12.24 -2.43
N LEU A 114 -13.64 -11.66 -3.54
CA LEU A 114 -13.72 -10.21 -3.68
C LEU A 114 -14.74 -9.61 -2.70
N VAL A 115 -15.91 -10.26 -2.52
CA VAL A 115 -16.92 -9.84 -1.54
C VAL A 115 -16.35 -9.88 -0.13
N ALA A 116 -15.74 -11.00 0.27
CA ALA A 116 -15.19 -11.16 1.61
C ALA A 116 -14.11 -10.10 1.91
N LEU A 117 -13.23 -9.86 0.94
CA LEU A 117 -12.19 -8.84 1.04
C LEU A 117 -12.78 -7.43 1.18
N ALA A 118 -13.78 -7.07 0.38
CA ALA A 118 -14.41 -5.76 0.44
C ALA A 118 -15.02 -5.50 1.83
N VAL A 119 -15.72 -6.48 2.41
CA VAL A 119 -16.27 -6.38 3.77
C VAL A 119 -15.17 -6.25 4.82
N GLU A 120 -14.14 -7.09 4.75
CA GLU A 120 -13.01 -7.08 5.70
C GLU A 120 -12.30 -5.73 5.69
N THR A 121 -11.85 -5.29 4.52
CA THR A 121 -11.09 -4.05 4.33
C THR A 121 -11.92 -2.81 4.64
N GLY A 122 -13.22 -2.82 4.31
CA GLY A 122 -14.15 -1.78 4.70
C GLY A 122 -14.27 -1.63 6.22
N ARG A 123 -14.28 -2.74 6.96
CA ARG A 123 -14.30 -2.74 8.44
C ARG A 123 -12.96 -2.33 9.02
N GLU A 124 -11.86 -2.89 8.52
CA GLU A 124 -10.51 -2.57 8.99
C GLU A 124 -10.14 -1.10 8.73
N GLY A 125 -10.66 -0.50 7.66
CA GLY A 125 -10.47 0.91 7.35
C GLY A 125 -11.03 1.87 8.41
N VAL A 126 -12.03 1.44 9.19
CA VAL A 126 -12.64 2.25 10.26
C VAL A 126 -11.79 2.16 11.53
N LYS A 127 -10.87 3.11 11.71
CA LYS A 127 -9.96 3.18 12.87
C LYS A 127 -10.07 4.52 13.59
N ALA A 128 -10.00 4.48 14.92
CA ALA A 128 -9.92 5.67 15.75
C ALA A 128 -8.49 5.83 16.29
N LEU A 129 -7.81 6.93 15.94
CA LEU A 129 -6.56 7.30 16.57
C LEU A 129 -6.85 8.10 17.85
N LYS A 130 -6.65 7.48 19.02
CA LYS A 130 -6.57 8.23 20.28
C LYS A 130 -5.15 8.73 20.47
N ALA A 131 -4.90 9.97 20.06
CA ALA A 131 -3.65 10.65 20.38
C ALA A 131 -3.48 10.65 21.90
N LYS A 132 -2.46 9.94 22.39
CA LYS A 132 -1.97 10.18 23.75
C LYS A 132 -1.35 11.58 23.77
N PRO A 133 -1.50 12.37 24.85
CA PRO A 133 -0.70 13.56 25.03
C PRO A 133 0.75 13.19 24.75
N VAL A 134 1.42 13.96 23.90
CA VAL A 134 2.85 13.81 23.70
C VAL A 134 3.46 14.10 25.06
N GLU A 135 3.76 13.07 25.84
CA GLU A 135 4.66 13.19 26.96
C GLU A 135 5.92 13.75 26.34
N LYS A 136 6.27 15.00 26.69
CA LYS A 136 7.54 15.59 26.29
C LYS A 136 8.56 14.54 26.68
N ALA A 137 9.14 13.87 25.68
CA ALA A 137 10.22 12.95 25.94
C ALA A 137 11.23 13.79 26.72
N ALA A 138 11.49 13.41 27.98
CA ALA A 138 12.64 13.92 28.67
C ALA A 138 13.80 13.81 27.69
N PRO A 139 14.63 14.87 27.51
CA PRO A 139 15.73 14.82 26.57
C PRO A 139 16.42 13.48 26.75
N ALA A 140 16.44 12.68 25.67
CA ALA A 140 17.07 11.38 25.72
C ALA A 140 18.42 11.61 26.40
N PRO A 141 18.79 10.83 27.44
CA PRO A 141 20.12 10.95 28.01
C PRO A 141 21.07 10.92 26.83
N VAL A 142 21.90 11.97 26.69
CA VAL A 142 22.94 12.01 25.68
C VAL A 142 23.58 10.64 25.72
N ALA A 143 23.35 9.85 24.66
CA ALA A 143 23.79 8.47 24.66
C ALA A 143 25.28 8.56 24.96
N ALA A 144 25.69 8.01 26.10
CA ALA A 144 27.10 7.92 26.43
C ALA A 144 27.78 7.35 25.19
N ALA A 145 28.85 8.01 24.73
CA ALA A 145 29.63 7.56 23.58
C ALA A 145 29.75 6.04 23.68
N PRO A 146 29.34 5.29 22.64
CA PRO A 146 29.18 3.85 22.74
C PRO A 146 30.48 3.28 23.30
N LYS A 147 30.39 2.61 24.47
CA LYS A 147 31.50 1.81 24.97
C LYS A 147 31.92 0.92 23.81
N ALA A 148 33.18 1.03 23.41
CA ALA A 148 33.76 0.24 22.33
C ALA A 148 33.29 -1.21 22.50
N ALA A 149 32.51 -1.68 21.53
CA ALA A 149 32.12 -3.07 21.50
C ALA A 149 33.41 -3.88 21.47
N THR A 150 33.54 -4.81 22.43
CA THR A 150 34.57 -5.86 22.39
C THR A 150 34.63 -6.44 20.98
N PRO A 151 35.82 -6.71 20.41
CA PRO A 151 35.95 -7.13 19.03
C PRO A 151 35.09 -8.38 18.80
N ALA A 152 34.00 -8.20 18.05
CA ALA A 152 33.19 -9.31 17.61
C ALA A 152 34.04 -10.16 16.67
N LYS A 153 33.95 -11.49 16.84
CA LYS A 153 34.50 -12.46 15.89
C LYS A 153 34.07 -12.05 14.46
N PRO A 154 34.94 -12.17 13.43
CA PRO A 154 34.57 -11.82 12.07
C PRO A 154 33.27 -12.55 11.71
N MET A 155 32.23 -11.80 11.37
CA MET A 155 30.92 -12.36 11.04
C MET A 155 31.04 -13.18 9.76
N GLY A 156 30.56 -14.42 9.79
CA GLY A 156 30.44 -15.27 8.62
C GLY A 156 29.21 -14.89 7.77
N PRO A 157 29.09 -15.43 6.55
CA PRO A 157 27.97 -15.12 5.64
C PRO A 157 26.58 -15.40 6.21
N ASN A 158 26.47 -16.34 7.16
CA ASN A 158 25.21 -16.76 7.79
C ASN A 158 24.90 -16.05 9.12
N ASP A 159 25.78 -15.15 9.59
CA ASP A 159 25.61 -14.47 10.87
C ASP A 159 24.78 -13.18 10.75
N TYR A 160 24.27 -12.89 9.54
CA TYR A 160 23.49 -11.69 9.23
C TYR A 160 22.00 -12.02 9.08
N MET A 161 21.16 -11.00 9.24
CA MET A 161 19.75 -11.12 8.85
C MET A 161 19.63 -11.30 7.33
N VAL A 162 18.54 -11.94 6.91
CA VAL A 162 18.21 -12.15 5.50
C VAL A 162 17.23 -11.07 5.07
N ILE A 163 17.65 -10.21 4.13
CA ILE A 163 16.75 -9.21 3.53
C ILE A 163 15.90 -9.94 2.49
N GLY A 164 14.64 -10.22 2.84
CA GLY A 164 13.67 -10.86 1.95
C GLY A 164 13.15 -9.91 0.88
N LEU A 165 13.04 -8.62 1.22
CA LEU A 165 12.66 -7.54 0.31
C LEU A 165 13.20 -6.21 0.82
N ALA A 166 13.80 -5.41 -0.06
CA ALA A 166 14.01 -3.99 0.15
C ALA A 166 13.05 -3.22 -0.75
N ARG A 167 12.14 -2.43 -0.17
CA ARG A 167 11.10 -1.72 -0.93
C ARG A 167 11.08 -0.23 -0.61
N ILE A 168 11.00 0.59 -1.66
CA ILE A 168 10.78 2.03 -1.57
C ILE A 168 9.29 2.30 -1.78
N ASP A 169 8.62 2.81 -0.75
CA ASP A 169 7.22 3.24 -0.78
C ASP A 169 7.02 4.39 0.21
N ASP A 170 6.69 5.59 -0.29
CA ASP A 170 6.48 6.79 0.55
C ASP A 170 5.40 6.60 1.63
N ARG A 171 4.45 5.70 1.38
CA ARG A 171 3.33 5.39 2.28
C ARG A 171 3.69 4.31 3.31
N LEU A 172 4.86 3.69 3.20
CA LEU A 172 5.40 2.70 4.13
C LEU A 172 4.46 1.51 4.31
N ILE A 173 3.87 1.34 5.50
CA ILE A 173 2.94 0.26 5.80
C ILE A 173 1.52 0.77 5.55
N HIS A 174 0.95 0.37 4.41
CA HIS A 174 -0.40 0.78 3.99
C HIS A 174 -1.09 -0.33 3.20
N GLY A 175 -2.42 -0.38 3.33
CA GLY A 175 -3.31 -1.28 2.57
C GLY A 175 -2.97 -2.77 2.68
N GLN A 176 -3.54 -3.58 1.78
CA GLN A 176 -3.17 -4.99 1.65
C GLN A 176 -1.84 -5.19 0.92
N VAL A 177 -1.25 -4.13 0.36
CA VAL A 177 0.07 -4.19 -0.30
C VAL A 177 1.12 -4.73 0.68
N ALA A 178 1.19 -4.16 1.89
CA ALA A 178 2.13 -4.65 2.91
C ALA A 178 1.83 -6.11 3.32
N THR A 179 0.55 -6.47 3.45
CA THR A 179 0.09 -7.84 3.78
C THR A 179 0.46 -8.85 2.70
N ARG A 180 0.30 -8.50 1.43
CA ARG A 180 0.62 -9.36 0.29
C ARG A 180 2.12 -9.59 0.19
N TRP A 181 2.91 -8.51 0.20
CA TRP A 181 4.36 -8.61 0.13
C TRP A 181 4.94 -9.37 1.32
N THR A 182 4.39 -9.22 2.53
CA THR A 182 4.84 -9.99 3.70
C THR A 182 4.60 -11.49 3.55
N LYS A 183 3.43 -11.90 3.04
CA LYS A 183 3.10 -13.31 2.75
C LYS A 183 4.03 -13.90 1.68
N GLU A 184 4.18 -13.21 0.55
CA GLU A 184 4.95 -13.73 -0.59
C GLU A 184 6.46 -13.77 -0.33
N THR A 185 7.00 -12.80 0.41
CA THR A 185 8.42 -12.75 0.75
C THR A 185 8.74 -13.58 2.00
N ASN A 186 7.70 -14.12 2.65
CA ASN A 186 7.75 -14.92 3.87
C ASN A 186 8.55 -14.23 4.98
N VAL A 187 8.32 -12.93 5.17
CA VAL A 187 8.99 -12.13 6.20
C VAL A 187 8.17 -12.07 7.47
N SER A 188 8.83 -12.20 8.62
CA SER A 188 8.20 -12.10 9.95
C SER A 188 8.38 -10.72 10.59
N ARG A 189 9.20 -9.86 9.96
CA ARG A 189 9.56 -8.54 10.47
C ARG A 189 9.62 -7.51 9.34
N ILE A 190 9.04 -6.34 9.59
CA ILE A 190 9.20 -5.14 8.78
C ILE A 190 10.05 -4.14 9.56
N ILE A 191 11.06 -3.56 8.89
CA ILE A 191 11.85 -2.46 9.43
C ILE A 191 11.72 -1.27 8.48
N VAL A 192 11.06 -0.22 8.94
CA VAL A 192 11.06 1.09 8.30
C VAL A 192 12.38 1.79 8.65
N VAL A 193 13.14 2.17 7.63
CA VAL A 193 14.45 2.81 7.75
C VAL A 193 14.31 4.25 7.24
N SER A 194 14.24 5.20 8.16
CA SER A 194 14.17 6.63 7.84
C SER A 194 14.47 7.47 9.08
N ASP A 195 15.42 8.39 8.96
CA ASP A 195 15.81 9.29 10.06
C ASP A 195 14.63 10.20 10.46
N GLU A 196 13.87 10.71 9.49
CA GLU A 196 12.70 11.57 9.71
C GLU A 196 11.59 10.83 10.46
N VAL A 197 11.24 9.62 10.01
CA VAL A 197 10.16 8.82 10.61
C VAL A 197 10.57 8.30 11.99
N ALA A 198 11.86 8.01 12.19
CA ALA A 198 12.37 7.59 13.50
C ALA A 198 12.29 8.72 14.55
N ALA A 199 12.41 9.98 14.13
CA ALA A 199 12.25 11.16 14.99
C ALA A 199 10.78 11.51 15.28
N ASP A 200 9.85 11.13 14.40
CA ASP A 200 8.42 11.37 14.57
C ASP A 200 7.74 10.28 15.42
N THR A 201 7.53 10.58 16.70
CA THR A 201 6.89 9.67 17.66
C THR A 201 5.47 9.25 17.29
N VAL A 202 4.69 10.15 16.67
CA VAL A 202 3.31 9.88 16.27
C VAL A 202 3.30 8.95 15.07
N ARG A 203 4.07 9.28 14.03
CA ARG A 203 4.17 8.48 12.81
C ARG A 203 4.73 7.09 13.09
N LYS A 204 5.74 7.00 13.96
CA LYS A 204 6.28 5.72 14.44
C LYS A 204 5.22 4.85 15.11
N THR A 205 4.43 5.43 16.01
CA THR A 205 3.37 4.70 16.72
C THR A 205 2.31 4.19 15.73
N LEU A 206 1.87 5.04 14.81
CA LEU A 206 0.88 4.70 13.78
C LEU A 206 1.37 3.55 12.90
N LEU A 207 2.60 3.62 12.39
CA LEU A 207 3.17 2.57 11.54
C LEU A 207 3.24 1.22 12.24
N THR A 208 3.55 1.20 13.54
CA THR A 208 3.58 -0.05 14.29
C THR A 208 2.19 -0.66 14.55
N GLN A 209 1.12 0.15 14.52
CA GLN A 209 -0.26 -0.32 14.71
C GLN A 209 -0.90 -0.88 13.44
N VAL A 210 -0.38 -0.52 12.26
CA VAL A 210 -0.88 -0.98 10.96
C VAL A 210 -0.08 -2.16 10.40
N ALA A 211 0.83 -2.74 11.18
CA ALA A 211 1.59 -3.92 10.80
C ALA A 211 0.66 -5.11 10.51
N PRO A 212 0.92 -5.92 9.45
CA PRO A 212 0.11 -7.10 9.14
C PRO A 212 0.07 -8.11 10.31
N PRO A 213 -1.02 -8.87 10.47
CA PRO A 213 -1.12 -9.91 11.50
C PRO A 213 0.03 -10.92 11.42
N GLY A 214 0.65 -11.23 12.58
CA GLY A 214 1.80 -12.14 12.65
C GLY A 214 3.15 -11.53 12.26
N VAL A 215 3.18 -10.26 11.84
CA VAL A 215 4.40 -9.54 11.46
C VAL A 215 4.69 -8.43 12.45
N THR A 216 5.94 -8.31 12.88
CA THR A 216 6.38 -7.22 13.77
C THR A 216 6.93 -6.05 12.97
N ALA A 217 6.50 -4.81 13.28
CA ALA A 217 7.02 -3.60 12.64
C ALA A 217 7.92 -2.80 13.58
N HIS A 218 9.03 -2.29 13.05
CA HIS A 218 9.94 -1.39 13.73
C HIS A 218 10.27 -0.18 12.87
N VAL A 219 10.49 0.97 13.50
CA VAL A 219 11.00 2.17 12.85
C VAL A 219 12.35 2.52 13.45
N VAL A 220 13.37 2.65 12.61
CA VAL A 220 14.75 2.95 12.98
C VAL A 220 15.36 4.00 12.04
N ASP A 221 16.34 4.73 12.55
CA ASP A 221 17.22 5.56 11.73
C ASP A 221 18.24 4.69 10.97
N VAL A 222 18.88 5.28 9.96
CA VAL A 222 19.84 4.59 9.07
C VAL A 222 21.02 4.01 9.86
N ALA A 223 21.57 4.76 10.82
CA ALA A 223 22.73 4.32 11.61
C ALA A 223 22.37 3.10 12.47
N LYS A 224 21.19 3.09 13.07
CA LYS A 224 20.66 1.98 13.85
C LYS A 224 20.36 0.78 12.96
N MET A 225 19.87 0.97 11.74
CA MET A 225 19.67 -0.13 10.80
C MET A 225 20.98 -0.87 10.52
N ILE A 226 22.06 -0.15 10.23
CA ILE A 226 23.40 -0.75 10.00
C ILE A 226 23.86 -1.53 11.23
N ARG A 227 23.65 -1.01 12.44
CA ARG A 227 23.99 -1.72 13.69
C ARG A 227 23.15 -2.98 13.90
N VAL A 228 21.86 -2.92 13.59
CA VAL A 228 20.93 -4.05 13.73
C VAL A 228 21.25 -5.14 12.70
N TYR A 229 21.63 -4.76 11.48
CA TYR A 229 22.12 -5.70 10.45
C TYR A 229 23.38 -6.45 10.89
N ASN A 230 24.34 -5.74 11.49
CA ASN A 230 25.60 -6.30 12.00
C ASN A 230 25.46 -6.97 13.39
N ASN A 231 24.24 -7.26 13.84
CA ASN A 231 24.02 -7.92 15.13
C ASN A 231 23.63 -9.39 14.90
N PRO A 232 24.49 -10.36 15.33
CA PRO A 232 24.24 -11.79 15.16
C PRO A 232 22.94 -12.30 15.79
N LYS A 233 22.33 -11.53 16.71
CA LYS A 233 21.03 -11.88 17.30
C LYS A 233 19.92 -12.06 16.25
N TYR A 234 20.02 -11.37 15.12
CA TYR A 234 19.03 -11.42 14.05
C TYR A 234 19.48 -12.31 12.88
N ALA A 235 20.52 -13.13 13.08
CA ALA A 235 21.01 -14.06 12.08
C ALA A 235 19.89 -14.99 11.60
N GLY A 236 19.71 -15.08 10.28
CA GLY A 236 18.67 -15.92 9.67
C GLY A 236 17.23 -15.38 9.76
N GLU A 237 16.97 -14.31 10.51
CA GLU A 237 15.65 -13.66 10.47
C GLU A 237 15.41 -13.06 9.08
N ARG A 238 14.26 -13.37 8.50
CA ARG A 238 13.86 -12.86 7.18
C ARG A 238 13.05 -11.58 7.33
N VAL A 239 13.61 -10.48 6.84
CA VAL A 239 13.13 -9.12 7.10
C VAL A 239 12.77 -8.40 5.81
N MET A 240 11.71 -7.61 5.85
CA MET A 240 11.39 -6.60 4.84
C MET A 240 11.89 -5.23 5.29
N LEU A 241 12.68 -4.56 4.45
CA LEU A 241 13.10 -3.18 4.67
C LEU A 241 12.20 -2.24 3.86
N LEU A 242 11.66 -1.22 4.53
CA LEU A 242 10.86 -0.17 3.91
C LEU A 242 11.58 1.17 3.97
N PHE A 243 11.66 1.84 2.83
CA PHE A 243 12.28 3.15 2.67
C PHE A 243 11.29 4.13 2.05
N THR A 244 11.48 5.42 2.28
CA THR A 244 10.75 6.48 1.59
C THR A 244 11.48 6.97 0.33
N ASN A 245 12.79 6.73 0.25
CA ASN A 245 13.63 7.28 -0.81
C ASN A 245 14.84 6.36 -1.12
N PRO A 246 15.42 6.45 -2.33
CA PRO A 246 16.60 5.66 -2.70
C PRO A 246 17.90 6.12 -2.00
N THR A 247 17.98 7.36 -1.53
CA THR A 247 19.17 7.88 -0.83
C THR A 247 19.44 7.11 0.47
N ASP A 248 18.41 6.77 1.24
CA ASP A 248 18.57 5.97 2.46
C ASP A 248 18.97 4.52 2.16
N VAL A 249 18.56 3.99 1.00
CA VAL A 249 19.02 2.68 0.51
C VAL A 249 20.51 2.73 0.18
N GLU A 250 20.95 3.76 -0.54
CA GLU A 250 22.38 3.99 -0.84
C GLU A 250 23.19 4.08 0.46
N ARG A 251 22.73 4.85 1.45
CA ARG A 251 23.42 5.02 2.73
C ARG A 251 23.61 3.70 3.50
N ILE A 252 22.61 2.80 3.52
CA ILE A 252 22.79 1.50 4.18
C ILE A 252 23.73 0.58 3.40
N VAL A 253 23.70 0.64 2.07
CA VAL A 253 24.60 -0.15 1.21
C VAL A 253 26.05 0.30 1.40
N GLU A 254 26.29 1.61 1.47
CA GLU A 254 27.59 2.18 1.84
C GLU A 254 28.03 1.80 3.25
N GLY A 255 27.07 1.65 4.16
CA GLY A 255 27.28 1.13 5.51
C GLY A 255 27.58 -0.38 5.59
N GLY A 256 27.70 -1.07 4.45
CA GLY A 256 28.05 -2.49 4.38
C GLY A 256 26.85 -3.45 4.45
N VAL A 257 25.61 -2.94 4.36
CA VAL A 257 24.42 -3.78 4.29
C VAL A 257 24.29 -4.36 2.88
N LYS A 258 24.26 -5.69 2.77
CA LYS A 258 24.16 -6.37 1.47
C LYS A 258 22.71 -6.39 0.97
N VAL A 259 22.42 -5.61 -0.06
CA VAL A 259 21.13 -5.58 -0.77
C VAL A 259 21.33 -6.10 -2.20
N THR A 260 20.54 -7.07 -2.62
CA THR A 260 20.65 -7.68 -3.97
C THR A 260 19.72 -7.03 -4.99
N SER A 261 18.52 -6.66 -4.54
CA SER A 261 17.51 -6.01 -5.36
C SER A 261 16.70 -5.02 -4.53
N VAL A 262 16.19 -3.99 -5.19
CA VAL A 262 15.32 -2.96 -4.60
C VAL A 262 14.06 -2.88 -5.45
N ASN A 263 12.93 -3.02 -4.78
CA ASN A 263 11.61 -2.83 -5.36
C ASN A 263 11.13 -1.40 -5.16
N ILE A 264 10.76 -0.70 -6.23
CA ILE A 264 10.18 0.63 -6.19
C ILE A 264 8.67 0.48 -6.34
N GLY A 265 7.97 0.61 -5.22
CA GLY A 265 6.53 0.43 -5.12
C GLY A 265 5.75 1.72 -5.39
N GLY A 266 6.21 2.83 -4.83
CA GLY A 266 5.56 4.12 -5.01
C GLY A 266 6.38 5.29 -4.47
N MET A 267 6.59 6.30 -5.32
CA MET A 267 7.23 7.56 -4.95
C MET A 267 6.32 8.69 -5.42
N ALA A 268 5.73 9.39 -4.46
CA ALA A 268 4.68 10.37 -4.74
C ALA A 268 5.23 11.58 -5.50
N TYR A 269 4.41 12.12 -6.41
CA TYR A 269 4.72 13.37 -7.08
C TYR A 269 4.80 14.52 -6.06
N ARG A 270 5.82 15.37 -6.22
CA ARG A 270 5.96 16.66 -5.53
C ARG A 270 6.47 17.68 -6.53
N GLN A 271 6.21 18.97 -6.28
CA GLN A 271 6.73 20.04 -7.13
C GLN A 271 8.26 19.93 -7.24
N GLY A 272 8.78 19.85 -8.47
CA GLY A 272 10.20 19.62 -8.75
C GLY A 272 10.59 18.17 -9.05
N LYS A 273 9.67 17.20 -8.91
CA LYS A 273 9.87 15.82 -9.39
C LYS A 273 9.30 15.62 -10.79
N THR A 274 9.89 14.71 -11.54
CA THR A 274 9.38 14.26 -12.84
C THR A 274 8.74 12.88 -12.70
N GLN A 275 7.53 12.72 -13.21
CA GLN A 275 6.81 11.46 -13.18
C GLN A 275 7.40 10.51 -14.23
N VAL A 276 7.86 9.33 -13.80
CA VAL A 276 8.45 8.31 -14.68
C VAL A 276 7.47 7.16 -14.99
N ASN A 277 6.46 6.99 -14.13
CA ASN A 277 5.30 6.09 -14.33
C ASN A 277 4.15 6.52 -13.39
N ASN A 278 2.98 5.90 -13.51
CA ASN A 278 1.77 6.19 -12.74
C ASN A 278 2.00 6.24 -11.21
N ALA A 279 2.91 5.41 -10.68
CA ALA A 279 3.17 5.32 -9.25
C ALA A 279 4.49 5.95 -8.77
N VAL A 280 5.37 6.40 -9.68
CA VAL A 280 6.75 6.78 -9.33
C VAL A 280 7.12 8.12 -9.95
N SER A 281 7.50 9.06 -9.10
CA SER A 281 8.09 10.34 -9.46
C SER A 281 9.46 10.50 -8.81
N VAL A 282 10.42 11.04 -9.55
CA VAL A 282 11.82 11.16 -9.12
C VAL A 282 12.35 12.58 -9.35
N ASP A 283 13.25 13.04 -8.49
CA ASP A 283 14.09 14.21 -8.74
C ASP A 283 15.52 13.81 -9.15
N GLU A 284 16.39 14.81 -9.36
CA GLU A 284 17.79 14.58 -9.73
C GLU A 284 18.56 13.76 -8.68
N LYS A 285 18.26 13.97 -7.39
CA LYS A 285 18.91 13.26 -6.29
C LYS A 285 18.47 11.80 -6.24
N ASP A 286 17.19 11.53 -6.46
CA ASP A 286 16.66 10.18 -6.59
C ASP A 286 17.34 9.43 -7.76
N ILE A 287 17.46 10.09 -8.92
CA ILE A 287 18.11 9.53 -10.11
C ILE A 287 19.58 9.20 -9.85
N GLU A 288 20.32 10.10 -9.18
CA GLU A 288 21.72 9.87 -8.83
C GLU A 288 21.89 8.64 -7.92
N ALA A 289 21.03 8.52 -6.89
CA ALA A 289 21.04 7.38 -5.99
C ALA A 289 20.75 6.06 -6.74
N PHE A 290 19.74 6.04 -7.63
CA PHE A 290 19.47 4.86 -8.45
C PHE A 290 20.64 4.48 -9.37
N LYS A 291 21.31 5.45 -9.98
CA LYS A 291 22.51 5.18 -10.80
C LYS A 291 23.61 4.49 -10.00
N LYS A 292 23.93 5.01 -8.80
CA LYS A 292 24.94 4.43 -7.92
C LYS A 292 24.57 3.03 -7.43
N LEU A 293 23.31 2.80 -7.10
CA LEU A 293 22.82 1.46 -6.73
C LEU A 293 22.98 0.49 -7.90
N ASN A 294 22.63 0.90 -9.11
CA ASN A 294 22.78 0.09 -10.32
C ASN A 294 24.26 -0.19 -10.67
N GLU A 295 25.15 0.79 -10.51
CA GLU A 295 26.61 0.62 -10.71
C GLU A 295 27.21 -0.41 -9.73
N ARG A 296 26.63 -0.56 -8.55
CA ARG A 296 26.99 -1.61 -7.57
C ARG A 296 26.38 -2.98 -7.90
N GLY A 297 25.67 -3.11 -9.02
CA GLY A 297 25.06 -4.36 -9.48
C GLY A 297 23.75 -4.71 -8.76
N ILE A 298 23.12 -3.76 -8.08
CA ILE A 298 21.83 -3.96 -7.41
C ILE A 298 20.71 -3.88 -8.45
N GLU A 299 19.85 -4.90 -8.51
CA GLU A 299 18.69 -4.90 -9.41
C GLU A 299 17.65 -3.88 -8.94
N LEU A 300 17.21 -2.99 -9.82
CA LEU A 300 16.19 -1.97 -9.53
C LEU A 300 14.91 -2.27 -10.31
N GLU A 301 13.92 -2.85 -9.63
CA GLU A 301 12.63 -3.22 -10.23
C GLU A 301 11.51 -2.28 -9.79
N VAL A 302 10.69 -1.82 -10.73
CA VAL A 302 9.49 -1.01 -10.46
C VAL A 302 8.27 -1.88 -10.66
N ARG A 303 7.49 -2.05 -9.58
CA ARG A 303 6.16 -2.71 -9.58
C ARG A 303 5.44 -2.44 -8.26
N LYS A 304 4.14 -2.16 -8.32
CA LYS A 304 3.35 -1.77 -7.15
C LYS A 304 2.98 -3.00 -6.33
N VAL A 305 2.42 -4.01 -6.98
CA VAL A 305 2.19 -5.34 -6.43
C VAL A 305 3.08 -6.38 -7.11
N SER A 306 3.04 -7.62 -6.63
CA SER A 306 3.93 -8.68 -7.09
C SER A 306 3.55 -9.32 -8.42
N THR A 307 2.26 -9.29 -8.75
CA THR A 307 1.67 -9.75 -10.02
C THR A 307 1.90 -8.78 -11.16
N ASP A 308 2.14 -7.51 -10.86
CA ASP A 308 2.48 -6.50 -11.87
C ASP A 308 3.74 -6.89 -12.65
N PRO A 309 3.78 -6.59 -13.97
CA PRO A 309 4.99 -6.75 -14.76
C PRO A 309 6.17 -5.97 -14.16
N LYS A 310 7.32 -6.64 -14.05
CA LYS A 310 8.56 -6.00 -13.60
C LYS A 310 9.07 -5.04 -14.67
N LEU A 311 9.17 -3.75 -14.31
CA LEU A 311 9.84 -2.75 -15.13
C LEU A 311 11.22 -2.44 -14.57
N LYS A 312 12.20 -2.16 -15.41
CA LYS A 312 13.54 -1.75 -14.96
C LYS A 312 13.57 -0.25 -14.69
N MET A 313 14.00 0.15 -13.49
CA MET A 313 14.03 1.57 -13.12
C MET A 313 14.92 2.40 -14.04
N MET A 314 16.06 1.85 -14.46
CA MET A 314 17.00 2.53 -15.36
C MET A 314 16.40 2.83 -16.74
N ASP A 315 15.55 1.93 -17.26
CA ASP A 315 14.89 2.13 -18.56
C ASP A 315 13.85 3.25 -18.48
N LEU A 316 13.17 3.39 -17.34
CA LEU A 316 12.21 4.47 -17.10
C LEU A 316 12.92 5.83 -16.95
N ILE A 317 14.02 5.88 -16.21
CA ILE A 317 14.85 7.10 -16.07
C ILE A 317 15.40 7.53 -17.44
N ALA A 318 15.87 6.60 -18.27
CA ALA A 318 16.43 6.91 -19.59
C ALA A 318 15.40 7.49 -20.57
N LYS A 319 14.11 7.18 -20.41
CA LYS A 319 13.03 7.76 -21.23
C LYS A 319 12.74 9.22 -20.89
N VAL A 320 12.97 9.60 -19.63
CA VAL A 320 12.65 10.93 -19.10
C VAL A 320 13.84 11.89 -19.15
N ALA A 321 15.07 11.36 -19.23
CA ALA A 321 16.29 12.15 -19.40
C ALA A 321 16.57 12.56 -20.86
N LYS A 322 15.66 12.25 -21.81
CA LYS A 322 15.66 12.72 -23.20
C LYS A 322 14.75 13.92 -23.37
#